data_AF-A0AAR2M226-F1
#
_entry.id   AF-A0AAR2M226-F1
#
_cell.length_a   1.000
_cell.length_b   1.000
_cell.length_c   1.000
_cell.angle_alpha   90.00
_cell.angle_beta   90.00
_cell.angle_gamma   90.00
#
_symmetry.space_group_name_H-M   'P 1'
#
loop_
_entity.id
_entity.type
_entity.pdbx_description
1 polymer ?
#
loop_
_entity_poly.entity_id
_entity_poly.type
_entity_poly.pdbx_seq_one_letter_code
_entity_poly.pdbx_strand_id
1 'polypeptide(L)'
;MPLFGNTFSPKKTPPRKSASLSNLHALDRSTREIELGLEYGAPVLNIGGQSLKFEDGQWVTETTAESHLIQKELEDMKNHYKRKK
;
A
#
# COMPACT_ATOMS: atom_id res chain seq x y z
N MET A 1 -4.50 37.96 39.13
CA MET A 1 -5.20 36.95 38.30
C MET A 1 -5.76 37.66 37.08
N PRO A 2 -5.39 37.31 35.83
CA PRO A 2 -6.02 37.92 34.67
C PRO A 2 -7.46 37.39 34.54
N LEU A 3 -8.42 38.31 34.35
CA LEU A 3 -9.87 38.07 34.33
C LEU A 3 -10.43 37.71 32.93
N PHE A 4 -9.60 37.60 31.89
CA PHE A 4 -10.04 37.18 30.56
C PHE A 4 -9.03 36.21 29.94
N GLY A 5 -9.51 35.02 29.63
CA GLY A 5 -8.72 33.88 29.18
C GLY A 5 -8.10 34.11 27.81
N ASN A 6 -6.82 33.77 27.68
CA ASN A 6 -6.18 33.59 26.39
C ASN A 6 -6.62 32.24 25.80
N THR A 7 -7.87 32.19 25.30
CA THR A 7 -8.34 31.03 24.54
C THR A 7 -7.63 31.04 23.20
N PHE A 8 -6.66 30.15 23.04
CA PHE A 8 -6.05 29.86 21.74
C PHE A 8 -7.16 29.53 20.74
N SER A 9 -7.51 30.51 19.89
CA SER A 9 -8.48 30.39 18.82
C SER A 9 -7.72 30.46 17.50
N PRO A 10 -7.18 29.33 17.01
CA PRO A 10 -6.47 29.33 15.75
C PRO A 10 -7.43 29.86 14.67
N LYS A 11 -6.97 30.88 13.93
CA LYS A 11 -7.74 31.49 12.84
C LYS A 11 -8.12 30.43 11.82
N LYS A 12 -9.23 30.65 11.10
CA LYS A 12 -9.66 29.77 10.01
C LYS A 12 -8.50 29.57 9.03
N THR A 13 -8.15 28.31 8.80
CA THR A 13 -7.08 27.94 7.86
C THR A 13 -7.43 28.42 6.46
N PRO A 14 -6.49 29.03 5.72
CA PRO A 14 -6.74 29.50 4.36
C PRO A 14 -7.14 28.33 3.43
N PRO A 15 -7.95 28.59 2.39
CA PRO A 15 -8.30 27.58 1.41
C PRO A 15 -7.05 26.94 0.79
N ARG A 16 -7.01 25.61 0.72
CA ARG A 16 -5.90 24.88 0.11
C ARG A 16 -5.86 25.20 -1.39
N LYS A 17 -4.70 25.60 -1.92
CA LYS A 17 -4.53 26.02 -3.32
C LYS A 17 -4.48 24.84 -4.31
N SER A 18 -4.09 23.66 -3.85
CA SER A 18 -4.19 22.42 -4.60
C SER A 18 -5.37 21.60 -4.10
N ALA A 19 -6.24 21.19 -5.01
CA ALA A 19 -7.19 20.13 -4.74
C ALA A 19 -6.42 18.84 -4.41
N SER A 20 -7.03 17.95 -3.63
CA SER A 20 -6.51 16.59 -3.49
C SER A 20 -6.35 15.98 -4.89
N LEU A 21 -5.22 15.32 -5.15
CA LEU A 21 -5.06 14.56 -6.41
C LEU A 21 -6.09 13.43 -6.54
N SER A 22 -6.73 13.04 -5.43
CA SER A 22 -7.90 12.18 -5.50
C SER A 22 -9.11 12.98 -5.96
N ASN A 23 -9.70 12.60 -7.08
CA ASN A 23 -11.03 13.05 -7.54
C ASN A 23 -12.18 12.58 -6.60
N LEU A 24 -11.88 12.30 -5.33
CA LEU A 24 -12.77 11.66 -4.34
C LEU A 24 -14.13 12.34 -4.20
N HIS A 25 -14.16 13.67 -4.38
CA HIS A 25 -15.37 14.48 -4.28
C HIS A 25 -16.20 14.52 -5.56
N ALA A 26 -15.62 14.21 -6.71
CA ALA A 26 -16.29 14.20 -8.01
C ALA A 26 -16.72 12.79 -8.46
N LEU A 27 -16.12 11.76 -7.87
CA LEU A 27 -16.48 10.36 -8.13
C LEU A 27 -17.78 9.99 -7.42
N ASP A 28 -18.59 9.17 -8.09
CA ASP A 28 -19.75 8.55 -7.46
C ASP A 28 -19.30 7.57 -6.35
N ARG A 29 -20.24 7.20 -5.47
CA ARG A 29 -19.95 6.34 -4.32
C ARG A 29 -19.34 5.01 -4.73
N SER A 30 -19.82 4.39 -5.80
CA SER A 30 -19.39 3.05 -6.22
C SER A 30 -17.97 3.07 -6.78
N THR A 31 -17.67 4.02 -7.66
CA THR A 31 -16.31 4.21 -8.19
C THR A 31 -15.32 4.56 -7.09
N ARG A 32 -15.73 5.41 -6.14
CA ARG A 32 -14.90 5.73 -4.97
C ARG A 32 -14.58 4.52 -4.12
N GLU A 33 -15.56 3.65 -3.88
CA GLU A 33 -15.37 2.43 -3.09
C GLU A 33 -14.47 1.42 -3.82
N ILE A 34 -14.52 1.37 -5.15
CA ILE A 34 -13.65 0.49 -5.97
C ILE A 34 -12.21 1.02 -6.04
N GLU A 35 -12.02 2.32 -6.29
CA GLU A 35 -10.69 2.89 -6.51
C GLU A 35 -9.95 3.23 -5.22
N LEU A 36 -10.70 3.66 -4.19
CA LEU A 36 -10.15 4.26 -2.97
C LEU A 36 -10.77 3.67 -1.70
N GLY A 37 -11.58 2.61 -1.82
CA GLY A 37 -12.17 1.92 -0.67
C GLY A 37 -11.16 1.08 0.10
N LEU A 38 -11.61 0.56 1.23
CA LEU A 38 -10.78 -0.30 2.09
C LEU A 38 -10.68 -1.74 1.56
N GLU A 39 -11.48 -2.10 0.55
CA GLU A 39 -11.51 -3.42 -0.09
C GLU A 39 -10.43 -3.54 -1.17
N TYR A 40 -9.17 -3.20 -0.85
CA TYR A 40 -8.06 -3.21 -1.80
C TYR A 40 -7.50 -4.62 -2.09
N GLY A 41 -8.02 -5.65 -1.42
CA GLY A 41 -7.53 -7.03 -1.55
C GLY A 41 -6.13 -7.25 -0.98
N ALA A 42 -5.45 -8.32 -1.41
CA ALA A 42 -4.04 -8.52 -1.08
C ALA A 42 -3.19 -7.46 -1.80
N PRO A 43 -2.14 -6.88 -1.15
CA PRO A 43 -1.24 -5.95 -1.82
C PRO A 43 -0.66 -6.53 -3.12
N VAL A 44 -0.70 -5.74 -4.19
CA VAL A 44 -0.13 -6.09 -5.50
C VAL A 44 0.89 -5.02 -5.91
N LEU A 45 1.99 -5.43 -6.52
CA LEU A 45 3.06 -4.56 -7.03
C LEU A 45 3.34 -4.88 -8.49
N ASN A 46 3.34 -3.85 -9.35
CA ASN A 46 3.73 -3.96 -10.75
C ASN A 46 5.04 -3.20 -10.97
N ILE A 47 6.14 -3.92 -11.22
CA ILE A 47 7.45 -3.32 -11.45
C ILE A 47 8.17 -4.03 -12.59
N GLY A 48 8.69 -3.28 -13.56
CA GLY A 48 9.45 -3.86 -14.69
C GLY A 48 8.63 -4.84 -15.55
N GLY A 49 7.31 -4.69 -15.63
CA GLY A 49 6.43 -5.62 -16.33
C GLY A 49 6.11 -6.91 -15.58
N GLN A 50 6.61 -7.07 -14.35
CA GLN A 50 6.28 -8.18 -13.46
C GLN A 50 5.22 -7.76 -12.44
N SER A 51 4.22 -8.62 -12.26
CA SER A 51 3.17 -8.49 -11.24
C SER A 51 3.49 -9.37 -10.04
N LEU A 52 3.55 -8.80 -8.84
CA LEU A 52 3.77 -9.50 -7.58
C LEU A 52 2.56 -9.33 -6.65
N LYS A 53 2.13 -10.42 -6.00
CA LYS A 53 1.11 -10.43 -4.95
C LYS A 53 1.76 -10.71 -3.60
N PHE A 54 1.21 -10.14 -2.54
CA PHE A 54 1.68 -10.41 -1.18
C PHE A 54 0.83 -11.53 -0.54
N GLU A 55 1.43 -12.70 -0.35
CA GLU A 55 0.80 -13.91 0.18
C GLU A 55 1.70 -14.53 1.26
N ASP A 56 1.11 -14.95 2.39
CA ASP A 56 1.81 -15.61 3.51
C ASP A 56 3.10 -14.88 3.99
N GLY A 57 3.09 -13.55 3.96
CA GLY A 57 4.22 -12.72 4.39
C GLY A 57 5.33 -12.55 3.34
N GLN A 58 5.12 -12.99 2.10
CA GLN A 58 6.11 -12.95 1.02
C GLN A 58 5.51 -12.37 -0.27
N TRP A 59 6.35 -11.74 -1.08
CA TRP A 59 5.99 -11.33 -2.43
C TRP A 59 6.15 -12.51 -3.38
N VAL A 60 5.05 -12.93 -4.01
CA VAL A 60 5.00 -13.99 -5.00
C VAL A 60 4.66 -13.39 -6.36
N THR A 61 5.43 -13.72 -7.39
CA THR A 61 5.12 -13.30 -8.76
C THR A 61 3.92 -14.09 -9.27
N GLU A 62 3.01 -13.48 -10.03
CA GLU A 62 1.96 -14.24 -10.71
C GLU A 62 2.59 -15.31 -11.62
N THR A 63 2.17 -16.54 -11.37
CA THR A 63 2.73 -17.80 -11.84
C THR A 63 3.20 -17.78 -13.30
N THR A 64 4.49 -17.48 -13.49
CA THR A 64 5.20 -17.66 -14.76
C THR A 64 6.16 -18.82 -14.57
N ALA A 65 6.56 -19.57 -15.60
CA ALA A 65 7.49 -20.69 -15.44
C ALA A 65 8.77 -20.30 -14.66
N GLU A 66 9.21 -19.04 -14.81
CA GLU A 66 10.32 -18.42 -14.11
C GLU A 66 10.10 -18.28 -12.59
N SER A 67 8.86 -18.07 -12.12
CA SER A 67 8.55 -17.92 -10.70
C SER A 67 8.80 -19.21 -9.92
N HIS A 68 8.43 -20.34 -10.52
CA HIS A 68 8.65 -21.65 -9.92
C HIS A 68 10.13 -22.00 -9.82
N LEU A 69 10.94 -21.55 -10.79
CA LEU A 69 12.39 -21.74 -10.75
C LEU A 69 13.01 -20.94 -9.60
N ILE A 70 12.67 -19.66 -9.47
CA ILE A 70 13.18 -18.79 -8.39
C ILE A 70 12.76 -19.33 -7.01
N GLN A 71 11.53 -19.80 -6.85
CA GLN A 71 11.05 -20.40 -5.60
C GLN A 71 11.83 -21.67 -5.25
N LYS A 72 12.08 -22.54 -6.23
CA LYS A 72 12.88 -23.76 -6.03
C LYS A 72 14.32 -23.44 -5.60
N GLU A 73 14.96 -22.49 -6.27
CA GLU A 73 16.33 -22.06 -5.93
C GLU A 73 16.42 -21.47 -4.51
N LEU A 74 15.43 -20.66 -4.11
CA LEU A 74 15.32 -20.13 -2.75
C LEU A 74 15.16 -21.24 -1.70
N GLU A 75 14.33 -22.24 -1.99
CA GLU A 75 14.09 -23.39 -1.10
C GLU A 75 15.37 -24.22 -0.93
N ASP A 76 16.08 -24.48 -2.03
CA ASP A 76 17.35 -25.20 -2.03
C ASP A 76 18.42 -24.43 -1.24
N MET A 77 18.49 -23.10 -1.38
CA MET A 77 19.40 -22.24 -0.62
C MET A 77 19.11 -22.29 0.88
N LYS A 78 17.83 -22.19 1.28
CA LYS A 78 17.41 -22.31 2.70
C LYS A 78 17.81 -23.65 3.28
N ASN A 79 17.59 -24.74 2.54
CA ASN A 79 17.97 -26.09 2.96
C ASN A 79 19.49 -26.26 3.07
N HIS A 80 20.26 -25.67 2.16
CA HIS A 80 21.72 -25.67 2.23
C HIS A 80 22.22 -24.96 3.49
N TYR A 81 21.63 -23.81 3.84
CA TYR A 81 21.98 -23.08 5.06
C TYR A 81 21.65 -23.85 6.33
N LYS A 82 20.49 -24.52 6.38
CA LYS A 82 20.09 -25.38 7.51
C LYS A 82 21.05 -26.53 7.74
N ARG A 83 21.59 -27.14 6.68
CA ARG A 83 22.54 -28.26 6.76
C ARG A 83 23.94 -27.86 7.26
N LYS A 84 24.29 -26.57 7.18
CA LYS A 84 25.59 -26.04 7.63
C LYS A 84 25.61 -25.59 9.10
N LYS A 85 24.47 -25.66 9.79
CA LYS A 85 24.32 -25.29 11.20
C LYS A 85 24.10 -26.54 12.03
#